data_AF-A0A6B2DLG1-F1
#
_entry.id   AF-A0A6B2DLG1-F1
#
_cell.length_a   1.000
_cell.length_b   1.000
_cell.length_c   1.000
_cell.angle_alpha   90.00
_cell.angle_beta   90.00
_cell.angle_gamma   90.00
#
_symmetry.space_group_name_H-M   'P 1'
#
loop_
_entity.id
_entity.type
_entity.pdbx_description
1 polymer ?
#
loop_
_entity_poly.entity_id
_entity_poly.type
_entity_poly.pdbx_seq_one_letter_code
_entity_poly.pdbx_strand_id
1 'polypeptide(L)'
;MTTGTGSDDDVDRYVVLQRKSVLFPAVVAAAYRLHDLPVWDGRDAVDPSALSAAVEDAVLQAAFFCGEELTATLDRLLVAARARVEITRDIHASSRPGFGGRVHEDFRADDESGRRELGLAMTAFADAARADLRLSGTWGFPRHGTS
;
A
#
# COMPACT_ATOMS: atom_id res chain seq x y z
N MET A 1 46.27 -15.43 -12.00
CA MET A 1 46.00 -14.32 -11.05
C MET A 1 44.50 -14.10 -11.15
N THR A 2 43.74 -14.83 -10.34
CA THR A 2 42.31 -15.05 -10.53
C THR A 2 41.71 -15.22 -9.15
N THR A 3 41.26 -14.14 -8.53
CA THR A 3 40.40 -14.12 -7.33
C THR A 3 40.09 -12.66 -6.99
N GLY A 4 38.83 -12.24 -7.12
CA GLY A 4 38.41 -10.91 -6.67
C GLY A 4 36.91 -10.61 -6.83
N THR A 5 36.21 -11.21 -7.80
CA THR A 5 34.83 -10.80 -8.11
C THR A 5 33.75 -11.48 -7.26
N GLY A 6 33.94 -12.74 -6.84
CA GLY A 6 32.91 -13.49 -6.11
C GLY A 6 32.59 -12.99 -4.70
N SER A 7 33.49 -12.23 -4.06
CA SER A 7 33.25 -11.69 -2.71
C SER A 7 32.46 -10.38 -2.75
N ASP A 8 32.68 -9.54 -3.76
CA ASP A 8 32.01 -8.25 -3.89
C ASP A 8 30.56 -8.43 -4.38
N ASP A 9 30.33 -9.35 -5.33
CA ASP A 9 28.99 -9.69 -5.81
C ASP A 9 28.07 -10.24 -4.69
N ASP A 10 28.62 -11.02 -3.77
CA ASP A 10 27.88 -11.57 -2.63
C ASP A 10 27.55 -10.48 -1.59
N VAL A 11 28.46 -9.52 -1.37
CA VAL A 11 28.24 -8.36 -0.50
C VAL A 11 27.16 -7.45 -1.08
N ASP A 12 27.25 -7.11 -2.36
CA ASP A 12 26.26 -6.28 -3.05
C ASP A 12 24.88 -6.93 -3.01
N ARG A 13 24.82 -8.24 -3.25
CA ARG A 13 23.58 -9.03 -3.12
C ARG A 13 23.01 -8.97 -1.71
N TYR A 14 23.85 -9.11 -0.69
CA TYR A 14 23.41 -9.03 0.69
C TYR A 14 22.84 -7.65 1.04
N VAL A 15 23.50 -6.57 0.62
CA VAL A 15 23.02 -5.19 0.84
C VAL A 15 21.67 -4.96 0.17
N VAL A 16 21.49 -5.44 -1.07
CA VAL A 16 20.21 -5.35 -1.78
C VAL A 16 19.11 -6.10 -1.03
N LEU A 17 19.37 -7.34 -0.58
CA LEU A 17 18.41 -8.13 0.20
C LEU A 17 18.04 -7.44 1.51
N GLN A 18 19.03 -6.90 2.23
CA GLN A 18 18.79 -6.15 3.46
C GLN A 18 17.91 -4.93 3.18
N ARG A 19 18.18 -4.17 2.11
CA ARG A 19 17.40 -2.99 1.77
C ARG A 19 15.95 -3.33 1.40
N LYS A 20 15.76 -4.36 0.57
CA LYS A 20 14.43 -4.90 0.22
C LYS A 20 13.64 -5.33 1.45
N SER A 21 14.30 -5.98 2.42
CA SER A 21 13.67 -6.44 3.67
C SER A 21 13.09 -5.32 4.53
N VAL A 22 13.57 -4.08 4.35
CA VAL A 22 13.05 -2.88 5.02
C VAL A 22 12.00 -2.18 4.15
N LEU A 23 12.26 -2.04 2.85
CA LEU A 23 11.40 -1.27 1.96
C LEU A 23 10.06 -1.96 1.67
N PHE A 24 10.04 -3.28 1.45
CA PHE A 24 8.80 -3.97 1.12
C PHE A 24 7.77 -3.92 2.27
N PRO A 25 8.15 -4.15 3.55
CA PRO A 25 7.24 -3.92 4.66
C PRO A 25 6.78 -2.46 4.79
N ALA A 26 7.65 -1.48 4.48
CA ALA A 26 7.29 -0.07 4.53
C ALA A 26 6.19 0.31 3.53
N VAL A 27 6.25 -0.26 2.31
CA VAL A 27 5.19 -0.12 1.30
C VAL A 27 3.85 -0.65 1.83
N VAL A 28 3.84 -1.87 2.37
CA VAL A 28 2.61 -2.47 2.93
C VAL A 28 2.08 -1.65 4.09
N ALA A 29 2.94 -1.18 4.99
CA ALA A 29 2.54 -0.37 6.15
C ALA A 29 1.99 1.01 5.75
N ALA A 30 2.54 1.65 4.71
CA ALA A 30 1.99 2.90 4.18
C ALA A 30 0.60 2.68 3.56
N ALA A 31 0.46 1.66 2.72
CA ALA A 31 -0.81 1.33 2.09
C ALA A 31 -1.88 0.90 3.10
N TYR A 32 -1.49 0.18 4.16
CA TYR A 32 -2.39 -0.21 5.24
C TYR A 32 -2.98 1.01 5.97
N ARG A 33 -2.15 2.01 6.28
CA ARG A 33 -2.62 3.24 6.94
C ARG A 33 -3.64 3.99 6.08
N LEU A 34 -3.46 4.01 4.76
CA LEU A 34 -4.44 4.57 3.83
C LEU A 34 -5.72 3.71 3.75
N HIS A 35 -5.57 2.39 3.72
CA HIS A 35 -6.69 1.44 3.74
C HIS A 35 -7.56 1.63 4.98
N ASP A 36 -6.95 1.83 6.15
CA ASP A 36 -7.63 1.91 7.44
C ASP A 36 -8.12 3.32 7.81
N LEU A 37 -7.94 4.30 6.91
CA LEU A 37 -8.37 5.68 7.15
C LEU A 37 -9.85 5.73 7.56
N PRO A 38 -10.20 6.33 8.72
CA PRO A 38 -11.57 6.39 9.19
C PRO A 38 -12.34 7.50 8.47
N VAL A 39 -12.86 7.19 7.28
CA VAL A 39 -13.62 8.14 6.43
C VAL A 39 -14.97 8.55 7.06
N TRP A 40 -15.49 7.75 8.00
CA TRP A 40 -16.83 7.90 8.57
C TRP A 40 -16.87 8.47 10.00
N ASP A 41 -15.73 8.62 10.68
CA ASP A 41 -15.71 9.04 12.08
C ASP A 41 -15.63 10.57 12.26
N GLY A 42 -16.49 11.11 13.13
CA GLY A 42 -16.19 12.37 13.82
C GLY A 42 -16.59 13.69 13.15
N ARG A 43 -17.35 13.69 12.04
CA ARG A 43 -17.82 14.90 11.31
C ARG A 43 -16.74 15.77 10.65
N ASP A 44 -15.45 15.53 10.93
CA ASP A 44 -14.35 16.23 10.30
C ASP A 44 -13.87 15.48 9.06
N ALA A 45 -13.68 16.22 7.97
CA ALA A 45 -13.10 15.66 6.75
C ALA A 45 -11.65 15.30 7.02
N VAL A 46 -11.25 14.08 6.71
CA VAL A 46 -9.86 13.63 6.83
C VAL A 46 -9.18 13.88 5.49
N ASP A 47 -8.06 14.60 5.51
CA ASP A 47 -7.24 14.79 4.31
C ASP A 47 -6.33 13.56 4.10
N PRO A 48 -6.55 12.75 3.05
CA PRO A 48 -5.72 11.58 2.78
C PRO A 48 -4.36 11.91 2.16
N SER A 49 -4.06 13.18 1.86
CA SER A 49 -2.89 13.58 1.06
C SER A 49 -1.55 13.16 1.69
N ALA A 50 -1.41 13.27 3.02
CA ALA A 50 -0.20 12.83 3.71
C ALA A 50 0.00 11.30 3.63
N LEU A 51 -1.09 10.53 3.65
CA LEU A 51 -1.03 9.07 3.52
C LEU A 51 -0.75 8.64 2.08
N SER A 52 -1.34 9.34 1.10
CA SER A 52 -1.03 9.15 -0.31
C SER A 52 0.44 9.39 -0.61
N ALA A 53 1.00 10.50 -0.11
CA ALA A 53 2.41 10.83 -0.30
C ALA A 53 3.33 9.77 0.34
N ALA A 54 2.95 9.23 1.50
CA ALA A 54 3.70 8.17 2.15
C ALA A 54 3.70 6.86 1.35
N VAL A 55 2.60 6.52 0.67
CA VAL A 55 2.54 5.37 -0.25
C VAL A 55 3.44 5.63 -1.47
N GLU A 56 3.34 6.80 -2.09
CA GLU A 56 4.13 7.18 -3.26
C GLU A 56 5.64 7.14 -2.99
N ASP A 57 6.10 7.72 -1.87
CA ASP A 57 7.51 7.68 -1.47
C ASP A 57 7.99 6.24 -1.24
N ALA A 58 7.23 5.43 -0.51
CA ALA A 58 7.60 4.04 -0.26
C ALA A 58 7.68 3.21 -1.55
N VAL A 59 6.72 3.39 -2.46
CA VAL A 59 6.69 2.72 -3.78
C VAL A 59 7.90 3.13 -4.62
N LEU A 60 8.21 4.43 -4.68
CA LEU A 60 9.36 4.94 -5.44
C LEU A 60 10.68 4.36 -4.93
N GLN A 61 10.86 4.32 -3.61
CA GLN A 61 12.06 3.75 -3.00
C GLN A 61 12.17 2.25 -3.26
N ALA A 62 11.05 1.51 -3.18
CA ALA A 62 11.04 0.07 -3.41
C ALA A 62 11.30 -0.28 -4.89
N ALA A 63 10.70 0.45 -5.82
CA ALA A 63 10.78 0.21 -7.26
C ALA A 63 12.23 0.16 -7.78
N PHE A 64 13.13 0.94 -7.17
CA PHE A 64 14.56 0.92 -7.50
C PHE A 64 15.20 -0.47 -7.38
N PHE A 65 14.70 -1.33 -6.49
CA PHE A 65 15.24 -2.66 -6.24
C PHE A 65 14.42 -3.78 -6.90
N CYS A 66 13.34 -3.45 -7.60
CA CYS A 66 12.38 -4.42 -8.14
C CYS A 66 12.72 -4.81 -9.58
N GLY A 67 12.47 -6.08 -9.91
CA GLY A 67 12.35 -6.53 -11.31
C GLY A 67 10.97 -6.17 -11.89
N GLU A 68 10.79 -6.35 -13.19
CA GLU A 68 9.59 -5.94 -13.94
C GLU A 68 8.28 -6.43 -13.32
N GLU A 69 8.20 -7.71 -12.94
CA GLU A 69 6.99 -8.30 -12.34
C GLU A 69 6.61 -7.65 -11.01
N LEU A 70 7.61 -7.38 -10.16
CA LEU A 70 7.39 -6.76 -8.85
C LEU A 70 7.05 -5.27 -9.02
N THR A 71 7.67 -4.58 -9.97
CA THR A 71 7.31 -3.21 -10.34
C THR A 71 5.86 -3.13 -10.84
N ALA A 72 5.40 -4.09 -11.64
CA ALA A 72 3.99 -4.13 -12.06
C ALA A 72 3.00 -4.35 -10.89
N THR A 73 3.43 -4.98 -9.79
CA THR A 73 2.59 -5.05 -8.57
C THR A 73 2.60 -3.72 -7.80
N LEU A 74 3.73 -3.01 -7.77
CA LEU A 74 3.84 -1.67 -7.18
C LEU A 74 2.97 -0.65 -7.93
N ASP A 75 2.95 -0.70 -9.26
CA ASP A 75 2.10 0.18 -10.08
C ASP A 75 0.62 -0.06 -9.81
N ARG A 76 0.20 -1.34 -9.73
CA ARG A 76 -1.17 -1.71 -9.36
C ARG A 76 -1.55 -1.22 -7.97
N LEU A 77 -0.63 -1.32 -7.01
CA LEU A 77 -0.82 -0.79 -5.66
C LEU A 77 -1.01 0.73 -5.68
N LEU A 78 -0.19 1.45 -6.44
CA LEU A 78 -0.27 2.90 -6.53
C LEU A 78 -1.57 3.38 -7.20
N VAL A 79 -2.01 2.69 -8.25
CA VAL A 79 -3.32 2.94 -8.88
C VAL A 79 -4.46 2.75 -7.88
N ALA A 80 -4.48 1.64 -7.15
CA ALA A 80 -5.51 1.38 -6.14
C ALA A 80 -5.48 2.40 -4.98
N ALA A 81 -4.28 2.84 -4.55
CA ALA A 81 -4.12 3.87 -3.54
C ALA A 81 -4.69 5.22 -3.99
N ARG A 82 -4.44 5.61 -5.25
CA ARG A 82 -4.98 6.85 -5.83
C ARG A 82 -6.51 6.81 -5.94
N ALA A 83 -7.06 5.70 -6.43
CA ALA A 83 -8.51 5.51 -6.48
C ALA A 83 -9.14 5.61 -5.07
N ARG A 84 -8.49 5.05 -4.04
CA ARG A 84 -8.94 5.15 -2.65
C ARG A 84 -8.95 6.59 -2.13
N VAL A 85 -7.95 7.39 -2.50
CA VAL A 85 -7.85 8.82 -2.16
C VAL A 85 -8.98 9.61 -2.83
N GLU A 86 -9.26 9.33 -4.10
CA GLU A 86 -10.36 9.95 -4.86
C GLU A 86 -11.71 9.63 -4.21
N ILE A 87 -12.00 8.36 -3.92
CA ILE A 87 -13.21 7.93 -3.21
C ILE A 87 -13.37 8.66 -1.86
N THR A 88 -12.28 8.78 -1.09
CA THR A 88 -12.29 9.51 0.19
C THR A 88 -12.66 10.99 -0.01
N ARG A 89 -12.08 11.64 -1.03
CA ARG A 89 -12.34 13.04 -1.34
C ARG A 89 -13.78 13.25 -1.80
N ASP A 90 -14.29 12.37 -2.65
CA ASP A 90 -15.66 12.42 -3.15
C ASP A 90 -16.67 12.27 -2.00
N ILE A 91 -16.45 11.28 -1.12
CA ILE A 91 -17.24 11.09 0.10
C ILE A 91 -17.30 12.38 0.93
N HIS A 92 -16.15 13.01 1.19
CA HIS A 92 -16.10 14.24 2.00
C HIS A 92 -16.70 15.45 1.28
N ALA A 93 -16.51 15.59 -0.03
CA ALA A 93 -17.07 16.68 -0.83
C ALA A 93 -18.61 16.59 -0.87
N SER A 94 -19.16 15.40 -1.05
CA SER A 94 -20.61 15.15 -1.08
C SER A 94 -21.27 15.25 0.30
N SER A 95 -20.49 15.27 1.38
CA SER A 95 -21.00 15.25 2.77
C SER A 95 -21.13 16.64 3.44
N ARG A 96 -20.90 17.76 2.74
CA ARG A 96 -21.02 19.15 3.30
C ARG A 96 -22.00 20.03 2.50
N PRO A 97 -22.78 20.96 3.13
CA PRO A 97 -23.53 20.92 4.38
C PRO A 97 -25.06 20.96 4.14
N GLY A 98 -25.78 19.97 4.70
CA GLY A 98 -27.26 19.90 4.70
C GLY A 98 -27.81 18.64 5.38
N PHE A 99 -26.99 17.58 5.51
CA PHE A 99 -27.42 16.24 5.92
C PHE A 99 -27.30 15.90 7.41
N GLY A 100 -27.35 16.86 8.34
CA GLY A 100 -27.49 16.55 9.77
C GLY A 100 -26.42 15.61 10.37
N GLY A 101 -25.25 15.48 9.73
CA GLY A 101 -24.12 14.70 10.22
C GLY A 101 -24.02 13.24 9.79
N ARG A 102 -24.68 12.80 8.70
CA ARG A 102 -24.43 11.46 8.12
C ARG A 102 -23.92 11.60 6.68
N VAL A 103 -22.76 11.00 6.41
CA VAL A 103 -22.27 10.74 5.05
C VAL A 103 -23.30 9.88 4.33
N HIS A 104 -23.56 10.15 3.04
CA HIS A 104 -24.59 9.47 2.27
C HIS A 104 -24.29 7.96 2.19
N GLU A 105 -25.26 7.11 2.57
CA GLU A 105 -25.07 5.64 2.61
C GLU A 105 -24.68 5.06 1.25
N ASP A 106 -25.08 5.70 0.15
CA ASP A 106 -24.71 5.32 -1.22
C ASP A 106 -23.18 5.20 -1.42
N PHE A 107 -22.37 6.01 -0.72
CA PHE A 107 -20.92 5.91 -0.83
C PHE A 107 -20.30 4.79 0.02
N ARG A 108 -21.10 4.08 0.83
CA ARG A 108 -20.60 2.96 1.63
C ARG A 108 -20.10 1.83 0.73
N ALA A 109 -20.83 1.55 -0.35
CA ALA A 109 -20.42 0.54 -1.33
C ALA A 109 -19.08 0.92 -1.99
N ASP A 110 -18.89 2.19 -2.30
CA ASP A 110 -17.67 2.72 -2.90
C ASP A 110 -16.49 2.68 -1.92
N ASP A 111 -16.69 3.10 -0.65
CA ASP A 111 -15.66 2.99 0.40
C ASP A 111 -15.23 1.54 0.61
N GLU A 112 -16.19 0.63 0.73
CA GLU A 112 -15.90 -0.80 0.87
C GLU A 112 -15.21 -1.37 -0.38
N SER A 113 -15.61 -0.94 -1.59
CA SER A 113 -14.94 -1.37 -2.83
C SER A 113 -13.51 -0.87 -2.90
N GLY A 114 -13.28 0.42 -2.63
CA GLY A 114 -11.94 1.00 -2.61
C GLY A 114 -11.03 0.35 -1.57
N ARG A 115 -11.56 0.04 -0.38
CA ARG A 115 -10.82 -0.75 0.64
C ARG A 115 -10.48 -2.14 0.14
N ARG A 116 -11.43 -2.86 -0.46
CA ARG A 116 -11.20 -4.20 -1.02
C ARG A 116 -10.13 -4.18 -2.12
N GLU A 117 -10.22 -3.26 -3.07
CA GLU A 117 -9.27 -3.15 -4.19
C GLU A 117 -7.86 -2.84 -3.70
N LEU A 118 -7.71 -1.88 -2.78
CA LEU A 118 -6.42 -1.60 -2.14
C LEU A 118 -5.92 -2.82 -1.35
N GLY A 119 -6.80 -3.52 -0.64
CA GLY A 119 -6.53 -4.79 0.05
C GLY A 119 -5.96 -5.88 -0.85
N LEU A 120 -6.56 -6.07 -2.03
CA LEU A 120 -6.13 -7.03 -3.03
C LEU A 120 -4.76 -6.64 -3.62
N ALA A 121 -4.56 -5.36 -3.94
CA ALA A 121 -3.29 -4.88 -4.47
C ALA A 121 -2.14 -5.03 -3.44
N MET A 122 -2.39 -4.71 -2.17
CA MET A 122 -1.43 -4.94 -1.08
C MET A 122 -1.07 -6.41 -0.94
N THR A 123 -2.06 -7.30 -1.02
CA THR A 123 -1.83 -8.76 -0.93
C THR A 123 -0.98 -9.24 -2.10
N ALA A 124 -1.31 -8.83 -3.33
CA ALA A 124 -0.54 -9.19 -4.52
C ALA A 124 0.91 -8.70 -4.45
N PHE A 125 1.14 -7.47 -4.00
CA PHE A 125 2.49 -6.95 -3.78
C PHE A 125 3.23 -7.73 -2.69
N ALA A 126 2.59 -7.99 -1.55
CA ALA A 126 3.21 -8.69 -0.43
C ALA A 126 3.62 -10.13 -0.80
N ASP A 127 2.78 -10.85 -1.55
CA ASP A 127 3.11 -12.19 -2.02
C ASP A 127 4.28 -12.17 -3.03
N ALA A 128 4.28 -11.23 -3.97
CA ALA A 128 5.39 -11.07 -4.92
C ALA A 128 6.70 -10.67 -4.22
N ALA A 129 6.64 -9.76 -3.25
CA ALA A 129 7.77 -9.32 -2.45
C ALA A 129 8.35 -10.48 -1.61
N ARG A 130 7.49 -11.33 -1.05
CA ARG A 130 7.91 -12.53 -0.31
C ARG A 130 8.56 -13.55 -1.24
N ALA A 131 8.03 -13.74 -2.45
CA ALA A 131 8.64 -14.61 -3.45
C ALA A 131 10.02 -14.10 -3.88
N ASP A 132 10.18 -12.79 -4.11
CA ASP A 132 11.46 -12.15 -4.42
C ASP A 132 12.50 -12.35 -3.29
N LEU A 133 12.07 -12.22 -2.03
CA LEU A 133 12.88 -12.48 -0.85
C LEU A 133 13.05 -13.98 -0.52
N ARG A 134 12.43 -14.88 -1.31
CA ARG A 134 12.43 -16.34 -1.10
C ARG A 134 11.90 -16.77 0.28
N LEU A 135 10.94 -16.02 0.82
CA LEU A 135 10.28 -16.32 2.08
C LEU A 135 9.14 -17.32 1.86
N SER A 136 9.06 -18.35 2.70
CA SER A 136 8.01 -19.39 2.63
C SER A 136 6.71 -18.94 3.30
N GLY A 137 5.56 -19.36 2.75
CA GLY A 137 4.21 -19.12 3.30
C GLY A 137 3.46 -17.95 2.63
N THR A 138 2.13 -17.96 2.72
CA THR A 138 1.26 -16.92 2.15
C THR A 138 1.14 -15.70 3.07
N TRP A 139 1.03 -14.52 2.47
CA TRP A 139 0.69 -13.32 3.24
C TRP A 139 -0.79 -13.38 3.68
N GLY A 140 -1.04 -12.98 4.93
CA GLY A 140 -2.38 -12.78 5.46
C GLY A 140 -2.59 -11.30 5.77
N PHE A 141 -3.48 -10.63 5.04
CA PHE A 141 -3.85 -9.26 5.36
C PHE A 141 -4.48 -9.22 6.76
N PRO A 142 -4.07 -8.30 7.66
CA PRO A 142 -4.71 -8.16 8.96
C PRO A 142 -6.20 -7.89 8.75
N ARG A 143 -7.04 -8.90 8.99
CA ARG A 143 -8.47 -8.70 9.10
C ARG A 143 -8.69 -8.19 10.51
N HIS A 144 -9.09 -6.92 10.66
CA HIS A 144 -9.66 -6.49 11.92
C HIS A 144 -10.83 -7.42 12.22
N GLY A 145 -10.66 -8.28 13.22
CA GLY A 145 -11.75 -9.07 13.77
C GLY A 145 -12.78 -8.08 14.28
N THR A 146 -13.95 -8.08 13.67
CA THR A 146 -15.15 -7.51 14.28
C THR A 146 -15.44 -8.37 15.51
N SER A 147 -14.95 -7.94 16.67
CA SER A 147 -15.53 -8.30 17.96
C SER A 147 -16.51 -7.22 18.39
#